data_AF-A0A164DHC4-F1
#
_entry.id   AF-A0A164DHC4-F1
#
_cell.length_a   1.000
_cell.length_b   1.000
_cell.length_c   1.000
_cell.angle_alpha   90.00
_cell.angle_beta   90.00
_cell.angle_gamma   90.00
#
_symmetry.space_group_name_H-M   'P 1'
#
loop_
_entity.id
_entity.type
_entity.pdbx_description
1 polymer ?
#
loop_
_entity_poly.entity_id
_entity_poly.type
_entity_poly.pdbx_seq_one_letter_code
_entity_poly.pdbx_strand_id
1 'polypeptide(L)'
;MSSTVSSSFTGNINGIQFDRQDFFGKGGSDSVQSGTFNGQRVAIKRIELTKGTDQSSGNEFETLQQLEHPNVVRLLQFGNDNNFR
;
A
#
# COMPACT_ATOMS: atom_id res chain seq x y z
N MET A 1 -0.53 2.67 -32.28
CA MET A 1 -1.03 3.78 -31.44
C MET A 1 -1.63 3.18 -30.20
N SER A 2 -0.91 3.19 -29.08
CA SER A 2 -1.50 2.82 -27.78
C SER A 2 -1.60 4.09 -26.97
N SER A 3 -2.77 4.70 -27.02
CA SER A 3 -3.10 5.85 -26.20
C SER A 3 -3.15 5.35 -24.76
N THR A 4 -2.09 5.58 -23.99
CA THR A 4 -2.12 5.35 -22.55
C THR A 4 -3.12 6.35 -21.98
N VAL A 5 -4.36 5.89 -21.79
CA VAL A 5 -5.32 6.58 -20.95
C VAL A 5 -4.64 6.65 -19.58
N SER A 6 -4.11 7.82 -19.24
CA SER A 6 -3.70 8.16 -17.90
C SER A 6 -4.98 8.15 -17.07
N SER A 7 -5.41 6.96 -16.66
CA SER A 7 -6.57 6.81 -15.81
C SER A 7 -6.17 7.40 -14.46
N SER A 8 -7.01 8.29 -13.94
CA SER A 8 -6.85 8.92 -12.62
C SER A 8 -6.73 7.93 -11.45
N PHE A 9 -6.81 6.63 -11.72
CA PHE A 9 -6.82 5.54 -10.78
C PHE A 9 -5.41 4.97 -10.52
N THR A 10 -4.45 5.14 -11.44
CA THR A 10 -3.08 4.66 -11.21
C THR A 10 -2.34 5.53 -10.20
N GLY A 11 -1.60 4.92 -9.29
CA GLY A 11 -0.75 5.56 -8.29
C GLY A 11 0.72 5.17 -8.47
N ASN A 12 1.63 6.11 -8.22
CA ASN A 12 3.05 5.83 -8.08
C ASN A 12 3.60 6.61 -6.87
N ILE A 13 4.08 5.89 -5.86
CA ILE A 13 4.66 6.47 -4.64
C ILE A 13 5.97 5.74 -4.36
N ASN A 14 7.10 6.45 -4.38
CA ASN A 14 8.42 5.87 -4.09
C ASN A 14 8.73 4.59 -4.89
N GLY A 15 8.26 4.49 -6.15
CA GLY A 15 8.44 3.32 -7.01
C GLY A 15 7.40 2.21 -6.83
N ILE A 16 6.46 2.36 -5.90
CA ILE A 16 5.29 1.49 -5.73
C ILE A 16 4.25 1.88 -6.77
N GLN A 17 3.98 1.01 -7.73
CA GLN A 17 2.98 1.21 -8.79
C GLN A 17 1.74 0.38 -8.49
N PHE A 18 0.55 0.99 -8.56
CA PHE A 18 -0.70 0.32 -8.26
C PHE A 18 -1.89 0.95 -8.96
N ASP A 19 -2.95 0.17 -9.14
CA ASP A 19 -4.26 0.66 -9.56
C ASP A 19 -5.15 0.78 -8.33
N ARG A 20 -5.63 2.00 -8.06
CA ARG A 20 -6.51 2.31 -6.93
C ARG A 20 -7.83 1.56 -6.95
N GLN A 21 -8.23 0.94 -8.06
CA GLN A 21 -9.46 0.13 -8.13
C GLN A 21 -9.21 -1.37 -7.97
N ASP A 22 -7.94 -1.82 -8.01
CA ASP A 22 -7.58 -3.23 -7.95
C ASP A 22 -7.43 -3.71 -6.50
N PHE A 23 -8.54 -3.74 -5.76
CA PHE A 23 -8.60 -4.18 -4.37
C PHE A 23 -8.81 -5.69 -4.25
N PHE A 24 -8.04 -6.32 -3.36
CA PHE A 24 -8.16 -7.74 -3.01
C PHE A 24 -8.80 -7.94 -1.63
N GLY A 25 -8.83 -6.90 -0.81
CA GLY A 25 -9.45 -6.93 0.51
C GLY A 25 -9.62 -5.52 1.08
N LYS A 26 -10.64 -5.35 1.93
CA LYS A 26 -10.93 -4.09 2.63
C LYS A 26 -11.28 -4.41 4.08
N GLY A 27 -10.60 -3.76 5.02
CA GLY A 27 -10.97 -3.73 6.43
C GLY A 27 -11.71 -2.44 6.78
N GLY A 28 -11.74 -2.10 8.07
CA GLY A 28 -12.46 -0.92 8.55
C GLY A 28 -11.86 0.39 8.02
N SER A 29 -10.57 0.60 8.27
CA SER A 29 -9.81 1.80 7.88
C SER A 29 -8.63 1.46 6.97
N ASP A 30 -8.62 0.26 6.38
CA ASP A 30 -7.55 -0.19 5.51
C ASP A 30 -8.07 -0.87 4.24
N SER A 31 -7.21 -0.91 3.23
CA SER A 31 -7.46 -1.62 1.99
C SER A 31 -6.19 -2.26 1.47
N VAL A 32 -6.32 -3.43 0.86
CA VAL A 32 -5.21 -4.17 0.26
C VAL A 32 -5.43 -4.22 -1.24
N GLN A 33 -4.42 -3.77 -1.99
CA GLN A 33 -4.39 -3.73 -3.45
C GLN A 33 -3.21 -4.53 -3.99
N SER A 34 -3.26 -4.96 -5.24
CA SER A 34 -2.09 -5.50 -5.94
C SER A 34 -1.31 -4.36 -6.57
N GLY A 35 -0.01 -4.54 -6.65
CA GLY A 35 0.86 -3.62 -7.37
C GLY A 35 2.20 -4.22 -7.69
N THR A 36 3.11 -3.35 -8.09
CA THR A 36 4.48 -3.70 -8.45
C THR A 36 5.45 -2.77 -7.73
N PHE A 37 6.54 -3.33 -7.19
CA PHE A 37 7.67 -2.59 -6.66
C PHE A 37 8.96 -3.23 -7.19
N ASN A 38 9.83 -2.44 -7.83
CA ASN A 38 11.06 -2.93 -8.47
C ASN A 38 10.85 -4.13 -9.41
N GLY A 39 9.74 -4.16 -10.14
CA GLY A 39 9.38 -5.26 -11.05
C GLY A 39 8.83 -6.51 -10.36
N GLN A 40 8.77 -6.56 -9.03
CA GLN A 40 8.16 -7.64 -8.26
C GLN A 40 6.69 -7.34 -7.97
N ARG A 41 5.80 -8.33 -8.15
CA ARG A 41 4.40 -8.24 -7.71
C ARG A 41 4.33 -8.21 -6.18
N VAL A 42 3.56 -7.26 -5.65
CA VAL A 42 3.43 -7.01 -4.20
C VAL A 42 1.98 -6.77 -3.80
N ALA A 43 1.68 -6.97 -2.52
CA ALA A 43 0.47 -6.47 -1.89
C ALA A 43 0.74 -5.09 -1.26
N ILE A 44 -0.20 -4.17 -1.43
CA ILE A 44 -0.10 -2.79 -0.94
C ILE A 44 -1.25 -2.56 0.03
N LYS A 45 -0.92 -2.46 1.32
CA LYS A 45 -1.87 -2.07 2.36
C LYS A 45 -1.87 -0.55 2.49
N ARG A 46 -3.00 0.09 2.19
CA ARG A 46 -3.23 1.52 2.43
C ARG A 46 -4.06 1.66 3.69
N ILE A 47 -3.66 2.56 4.57
CA ILE A 47 -4.33 2.81 5.85
C ILE A 47 -4.80 4.26 5.89
N GLU A 48 -6.06 4.47 6.23
CA GLU A 48 -6.69 5.78 6.33
C GLU A 48 -6.33 6.40 7.69
N LEU A 49 -5.64 7.54 7.65
CA LEU A 49 -5.21 8.25 8.86
C LEU A 49 -6.39 9.05 9.43
N THR A 50 -7.20 8.41 10.27
CA THR A 50 -8.24 9.07 11.08
C THR A 50 -7.79 9.23 12.53
N LYS A 51 -8.48 10.07 13.31
CA LYS A 51 -8.21 10.23 14.76
C LYS A 51 -8.37 8.88 15.47
N GLY A 52 -7.23 8.27 15.84
CA GLY A 52 -7.15 6.96 16.50
C GLY A 52 -6.46 5.88 15.66
N THR A 53 -6.44 6.00 14.33
CA THR A 53 -5.72 5.08 13.45
C THR A 53 -4.20 5.26 13.57
N ASP A 54 -3.72 6.46 13.89
CA ASP A 54 -2.29 6.78 13.97
C ASP A 54 -1.52 5.88 14.95
N GLN A 55 -2.10 5.59 16.13
CA GLN A 55 -1.45 4.75 17.15
C GLN A 55 -1.41 3.28 16.75
N SER A 56 -2.50 2.74 16.21
CA SER A 56 -2.56 1.34 15.77
C SER A 56 -1.69 1.09 14.54
N SER A 57 -1.67 2.03 13.60
CA SER A 57 -0.82 1.98 12.40
C SER A 57 0.66 2.10 12.73
N GLY A 58 1.02 2.95 13.71
CA GLY A 58 2.39 3.08 14.20
C GLY A 58 2.93 1.74 14.73
N ASN A 59 2.15 1.05 15.57
CA ASN A 59 2.54 -0.24 16.12
C ASN A 59 2.73 -1.31 15.03
N GLU A 60 1.82 -1.40 14.06
CA GLU A 60 1.94 -2.34 12.94
C GLU A 60 3.18 -2.04 12.10
N PHE A 61 3.39 -0.77 11.77
CA PHE A 61 4.52 -0.32 10.96
C PHE A 61 5.87 -0.57 11.64
N GLU A 62 6.01 -0.19 12.92
CA GLU A 62 7.21 -0.43 13.71
C GLU A 62 7.52 -1.93 13.86
N THR A 63 6.49 -2.75 14.06
CA THR A 63 6.64 -4.20 14.16
C THR A 63 7.11 -4.79 12.84
N LEU A 64 6.48 -4.43 11.72
CA LEU A 64 6.84 -4.96 10.39
C LEU A 64 8.24 -4.55 9.92
N GLN A 65 8.75 -3.38 10.35
CA GLN A 65 10.13 -2.97 10.07
C GLN A 65 11.17 -3.89 10.70
N GLN A 66 10.84 -4.54 11.81
CA GLN A 66 11.76 -5.41 12.55
C GLN A 66 11.66 -6.88 12.15
N LEU A 67 10.67 -7.25 11.35
CA LEU A 67 10.39 -8.63 10.97
C LEU A 67 11.05 -9.00 9.64
N GLU A 68 12.07 -9.85 9.72
CA GLU A 68 12.67 -10.50 8.55
C GLU A 68 12.76 -12.01 8.79
N HIS A 69 11.73 -12.73 8.35
CA HIS A 69 11.64 -14.17 8.51
C HIS A 69 10.89 -14.80 7.32
N PRO A 70 11.30 -15.97 6.81
CA PRO A 70 10.69 -16.59 5.62
C PRO A 70 9.19 -16.91 5.75
N ASN A 71 8.69 -17.07 6.99
CA ASN A 71 7.28 -17.40 7.26
C ASN A 71 6.46 -16.19 7.73
N VAL A 72 7.00 -14.97 7.64
CA VAL A 72 6.33 -13.74 8.06
C VAL A 72 6.36 -12.75 6.90
N VAL A 73 5.28 -11.99 6.73
CA VAL A 73 5.23 -10.96 5.70
C VAL A 73 6.29 -9.89 5.96
N ARG A 74 7.04 -9.52 4.92
CA ARG A 74 8.10 -8.53 5.00
C ARG A 74 7.63 -7.19 4.43
N LEU A 75 7.87 -6.11 5.17
CA LEU A 75 7.73 -4.76 4.65
C LEU A 75 8.85 -4.46 3.66
N LEU A 76 8.51 -4.15 2.41
CA LEU A 76 9.48 -3.85 1.36
C LEU A 76 9.70 -2.36 1.15
N GLN A 77 8.63 -1.58 1.22
CA GLN A 77 8.63 -0.13 1.01
C GLN A 77 7.39 0.50 1.62
N PHE A 78 7.50 1.77 2.01
CA PHE A 78 6.38 2.57 2.51
C PHE A 78 6.41 4.01 1.95
N GLY A 79 5.30 4.71 2.13
CA GLY A 79 5.16 6.10 1.72
C GLY A 79 3.80 6.65 2.13
N ASN A 80 3.70 7.97 2.15
CA ASN A 80 2.46 8.66 2.46
C ASN A 80 1.83 9.20 1.18
N ASP A 81 0.49 9.19 1.14
CA ASP A 81 -0.29 9.76 0.06
C ASP A 81 -1.53 10.45 0.66
N ASN A 82 -1.86 11.62 0.14
CA ASN A 82 -2.97 12.44 0.62
C ASN A 82 -4.33 11.99 0.06
N ASN A 83 -4.33 11.00 -0.85
CA ASN A 83 -5.50 10.52 -1.59
C ASN A 83 -6.11 9.22 -1.02
N PHE A 84 -5.88 8.92 0.25
CA PHE A 84 -6.60 7.87 0.98
C PHE A 84 -7.15 8.49 2.26
N ARG A 85 -8.45 8.80 2.22
CA ARG A 85 -9.23 9.50 3.24
C ARG A 85 -10.64 8.91 3.26
#